data_AF-A0A0D2CXV2-F1
#
_entry.id   AF-A0A0D2CXV2-F1
#
_cell.length_a   1.000
_cell.length_b   1.000
_cell.length_c   1.000
_cell.angle_alpha   90.00
_cell.angle_beta   90.00
_cell.angle_gamma   90.00
#
_symmetry.space_group_name_H-M   'P 1'
#
loop_
_entity.id
_entity.type
_entity.pdbx_description
1 polymer ?
#
loop_
_entity_poly.entity_id
_entity_poly.type
_entity_poly.pdbx_seq_one_letter_code
_entity_poly.pdbx_strand_id
1 'polypeptide(L)'
;MEVLRDAALEDKALSVATSGEYMMHTTWQCSLAGEEIARLYSWGNDHQQKGDYQRASPCSMTDVPQSVLEPILVEAATESGAEFRFNTEFVAQEPIDGGRIRATVRNRASGDKFHVLSRYLLGCDGARSAVFASTGIPIIGKQLNNAFNVHIESDLSNYFKARPGGLS
;
A
#
# COMPACT_ATOMS: atom_id res chain seq x y z
N MET A 1 -6.80 -5.69 -7.60
CA MET A 1 -8.05 -5.00 -7.98
C MET A 1 -9.30 -5.80 -7.62
N GLU A 2 -9.32 -7.13 -7.70
CA GLU A 2 -10.50 -7.95 -7.36
C GLU A 2 -11.13 -7.67 -5.99
N VAL A 3 -10.32 -7.52 -4.92
CA VAL A 3 -10.85 -7.16 -3.58
C VAL A 3 -11.50 -5.77 -3.59
N LEU A 4 -10.93 -4.81 -4.34
CA LEU A 4 -11.53 -3.49 -4.49
C LEU A 4 -12.80 -3.56 -5.34
N ARG A 5 -12.85 -4.45 -6.34
CA ARG A 5 -14.06 -4.71 -7.15
C ARG A 5 -15.19 -5.25 -6.29
N ASP A 6 -14.90 -6.24 -5.44
CA ASP A 6 -15.87 -6.81 -4.49
C ASP A 6 -16.40 -5.74 -3.52
N ALA A 7 -15.52 -4.84 -3.07
CA ALA A 7 -15.88 -3.68 -2.26
C ALA A 7 -16.55 -2.52 -3.05
N ALA A 8 -16.82 -2.68 -4.35
CA ALA A 8 -17.36 -1.65 -5.25
C ALA A 8 -16.49 -0.36 -5.35
N LEU A 9 -15.17 -0.49 -5.16
CA LEU A 9 -14.18 0.59 -5.23
C LEU A 9 -13.25 0.50 -6.44
N GLU A 10 -13.36 -0.53 -7.27
CA GLU A 10 -12.50 -0.69 -8.46
C GLU A 10 -12.55 0.53 -9.37
N ASP A 11 -13.73 0.98 -9.78
CA ASP A 11 -13.86 2.12 -10.71
C ASP A 11 -13.28 3.42 -10.12
N LYS A 12 -13.49 3.64 -8.82
CA LYS A 12 -12.94 4.81 -8.11
C LYS A 12 -11.41 4.75 -8.05
N ALA A 13 -10.84 3.58 -7.76
CA ALA A 13 -9.40 3.38 -7.79
C ALA A 13 -8.82 3.53 -9.20
N LEU A 14 -9.49 3.01 -10.23
CA LEU A 14 -9.08 3.15 -11.64
C LEU A 14 -9.11 4.61 -12.11
N SER A 15 -10.02 5.44 -11.59
CA SER A 15 -10.12 6.86 -11.96
C SER A 15 -8.89 7.70 -11.58
N VAL A 16 -8.12 7.24 -10.57
CA VAL A 16 -6.88 7.88 -10.10
C VAL A 16 -5.64 7.06 -10.43
N ALA A 17 -5.81 5.96 -11.17
CA ALA A 17 -4.74 5.04 -11.53
C ALA A 17 -3.97 5.49 -12.76
N THR A 18 -2.68 5.17 -12.78
CA THR A 18 -1.90 5.13 -14.01
C THR A 18 -2.22 3.83 -14.76
N SER A 19 -2.59 3.97 -16.04
CA SER A 19 -2.85 2.84 -16.94
C SER A 19 -1.63 1.90 -17.02
N GLY A 20 -1.89 0.59 -17.12
CA GLY A 20 -0.85 -0.42 -17.31
C GLY A 20 0.01 -0.21 -18.57
N GLU A 21 -0.47 0.58 -19.54
CA GLU A 21 0.30 0.99 -20.73
C GLU A 21 1.52 1.86 -20.37
N TYR A 22 1.51 2.55 -19.23
CA TYR A 22 2.66 3.30 -18.72
C TYR A 22 3.60 2.43 -17.87
N MET A 23 3.23 1.17 -17.64
CA MET A 23 4.00 0.20 -16.86
C MET A 23 4.55 -0.94 -17.73
N MET A 24 4.66 -0.74 -19.05
CA MET A 24 4.95 -1.84 -19.96
C MET A 24 6.31 -2.49 -19.72
N HIS A 25 7.31 -1.72 -19.32
CA HIS A 25 8.69 -2.18 -19.22
C HIS A 25 9.31 -1.95 -17.84
N THR A 26 10.33 -2.74 -17.55
CA THR A 26 11.39 -2.39 -16.61
C THR A 26 12.67 -2.25 -17.42
N THR A 27 13.36 -1.12 -17.29
CA THR A 27 14.61 -0.83 -18.02
C THR A 27 15.77 -0.63 -17.06
N TRP A 28 16.93 -1.15 -17.44
CA TRP A 28 18.22 -0.94 -16.75
C TRP A 28 19.10 -0.03 -17.60
N GLN A 29 19.60 1.04 -17.00
CA GLN A 29 20.29 2.11 -17.72
C GLN A 29 21.49 2.62 -16.92
N CYS A 30 22.54 3.08 -17.60
CA CYS A 30 23.68 3.74 -16.93
C CYS A 30 23.28 5.11 -16.35
N SER A 31 22.35 5.80 -17.01
CA SER A 31 21.68 7.01 -16.54
C SER A 31 20.40 7.21 -17.35
N LEU A 32 19.50 8.09 -16.91
CA LEU A 32 18.23 8.33 -17.61
C LEU A 32 18.40 8.78 -19.08
N ALA A 33 19.43 9.59 -19.34
CA ALA A 33 19.78 10.07 -20.68
C ALA A 33 20.93 9.26 -21.32
N GLY A 34 21.36 8.18 -20.67
CA GLY A 34 22.51 7.38 -21.06
C GLY A 34 22.11 6.11 -21.82
N GLU A 35 23.08 5.21 -21.91
CA GLU A 35 22.92 3.90 -22.55
C GLU A 35 21.93 3.02 -21.77
N GLU A 36 21.02 2.40 -22.51
CA GLU A 36 20.12 1.35 -22.00
C GLU A 36 20.83 -0.01 -22.15
N ILE A 37 20.99 -0.71 -21.04
CA ILE A 37 21.67 -2.00 -20.98
C ILE A 37 20.69 -3.13 -21.29
N ALA A 38 19.49 -3.05 -20.71
CA ALA A 38 18.49 -4.08 -20.85
C ALA A 38 17.07 -3.52 -20.67
N ARG A 39 16.12 -4.22 -21.28
CA ARG A 39 14.69 -3.95 -21.16
C ARG A 39 13.93 -5.26 -21.13
N LEU A 40 12.98 -5.37 -20.20
CA LEU A 40 12.05 -6.48 -20.14
C LEU A 40 10.62 -5.96 -20.08
N TYR A 41 9.70 -6.69 -20.70
CA TYR A 41 8.28 -6.49 -20.44
C TYR A 41 7.97 -6.77 -18.97
N SER A 42 7.05 -6.02 -18.40
CA SER A 42 6.67 -6.09 -16.99
C SER A 42 5.16 -6.10 -16.83
N TRP A 43 4.70 -6.56 -15.67
CA TRP A 43 3.30 -6.47 -15.25
C TRP A 43 2.28 -7.06 -16.25
N GLY A 44 2.66 -8.14 -16.93
CA GLY A 44 1.80 -8.85 -17.89
C GLY A 44 1.69 -8.20 -19.28
N ASN A 45 2.57 -7.26 -19.62
CA ASN A 45 2.57 -6.58 -20.92
C ASN A 45 3.31 -7.34 -22.03
N ASP A 46 4.01 -8.44 -21.72
CA ASP A 46 4.58 -9.33 -22.73
C ASP A 46 3.46 -9.94 -23.57
N HIS A 47 3.52 -9.75 -24.89
CA HIS A 47 2.53 -10.30 -25.83
C HIS A 47 2.35 -11.81 -25.68
N GLN A 48 3.41 -12.55 -25.34
CA GLN A 48 3.33 -14.00 -25.15
C GLN A 48 2.58 -14.39 -23.89
N GLN A 49 2.52 -13.51 -22.88
CA GLN A 49 1.91 -13.78 -21.57
C GLN A 49 0.60 -13.01 -21.35
N LYS A 50 0.29 -12.02 -22.18
CA LYS A 50 -0.89 -11.14 -22.03
C LYS A 50 -2.20 -11.93 -21.94
N GLY A 51 -2.33 -12.98 -22.76
CA GLY A 51 -3.50 -13.85 -22.73
C GLY A 51 -3.66 -14.59 -21.40
N ASP A 52 -2.56 -14.97 -20.75
CA ASP A 52 -2.60 -15.68 -19.45
C ASP A 52 -3.05 -14.74 -18.35
N TYR A 53 -2.55 -13.50 -18.32
CA TYR A 53 -2.97 -12.46 -17.39
C TYR A 53 -4.47 -12.15 -17.52
N GLN A 54 -4.97 -11.98 -18.76
CA GLN A 54 -6.38 -11.69 -19.01
C GLN A 54 -7.32 -12.85 -18.65
N ARG A 55 -6.83 -14.10 -18.72
CA ARG A 55 -7.61 -15.28 -18.28
C ARG A 55 -7.56 -15.47 -16.77
N ALA A 56 -6.50 -15.01 -16.11
CA ALA A 56 -6.31 -15.22 -14.68
C ALA A 56 -7.21 -14.33 -13.81
N SER A 57 -7.58 -13.14 -14.29
CA SER A 57 -8.40 -12.19 -13.53
C SER A 57 -9.27 -11.33 -14.46
N PRO A 58 -10.50 -10.96 -14.05
CA PRO A 58 -11.26 -9.93 -14.74
C PRO A 58 -10.67 -8.53 -14.58
N CYS A 59 -9.72 -8.33 -13.66
CA CYS A 59 -9.09 -7.05 -13.39
C CYS A 59 -7.72 -6.93 -14.07
N SER A 60 -7.34 -5.72 -14.46
CA SER A 60 -6.02 -5.43 -15.04
C SER A 60 -5.01 -4.97 -13.99
N MET A 61 -3.72 -5.11 -14.30
CA MET A 61 -2.64 -4.49 -13.54
C MET A 61 -2.65 -2.97 -13.75
N THR A 62 -2.52 -2.22 -12.66
CA THR A 62 -2.53 -0.76 -12.63
C THR A 62 -1.63 -0.24 -11.53
N ASP A 63 -1.10 0.97 -11.69
CA ASP A 63 -0.34 1.65 -10.64
C ASP A 63 -1.21 2.71 -9.98
N VAL A 64 -1.38 2.59 -8.67
CA VAL A 64 -2.16 3.52 -7.85
C VAL A 64 -1.33 3.87 -6.62
N PRO A 65 -0.80 5.09 -6.52
CA PRO A 65 -0.03 5.50 -5.34
C PRO A 65 -0.85 5.38 -4.05
N GLN A 66 -0.21 4.92 -2.97
CA GLN A 66 -0.85 4.77 -1.66
C GLN A 66 -1.45 6.09 -1.16
N SER A 67 -0.79 7.22 -1.43
CA SER A 67 -1.26 8.56 -1.06
C SER A 67 -2.60 8.96 -1.68
N VAL A 68 -2.99 8.35 -2.81
CA VAL A 68 -4.29 8.58 -3.45
C VAL A 68 -5.29 7.47 -3.15
N LEU A 69 -4.81 6.23 -2.96
CA LEU A 69 -5.67 5.09 -2.63
C LEU A 69 -6.19 5.14 -1.18
N GLU A 70 -5.34 5.47 -0.21
CA GLU A 70 -5.72 5.49 1.20
C GLU A 70 -6.92 6.40 1.50
N PRO A 71 -6.99 7.64 1.00
CA PRO A 71 -8.17 8.48 1.18
C PRO A 71 -9.46 7.84 0.66
N ILE A 72 -9.40 7.17 -0.50
CA ILE A 72 -10.56 6.47 -1.09
C ILE A 72 -11.07 5.37 -0.15
N LEU A 73 -10.14 4.59 0.42
CA LEU A 73 -10.48 3.50 1.34
C LEU A 73 -11.06 4.03 2.65
N VAL A 74 -10.46 5.09 3.21
CA VAL A 74 -10.93 5.72 4.45
C VAL A 74 -12.33 6.30 4.26
N GLU A 75 -12.57 7.01 3.16
CA GLU A 75 -13.87 7.59 2.83
C GLU A 75 -14.94 6.49 2.73
N ALA A 76 -14.69 5.46 1.92
CA ALA A 76 -15.63 4.36 1.73
C ALA A 76 -15.95 3.60 3.03
N ALA A 77 -14.93 3.35 3.86
CA ALA A 77 -15.11 2.71 5.15
C ALA A 77 -15.90 3.61 6.12
N THR A 78 -15.67 4.92 6.08
CA THR A 78 -16.40 5.90 6.91
C THR A 78 -17.88 5.97 6.51
N GLU A 79 -18.17 6.01 5.20
CA GLU A 79 -19.54 5.95 4.65
C GLU A 79 -20.26 4.65 5.05
N SER A 80 -19.50 3.56 5.20
CA SER A 80 -19.99 2.27 5.69
C SER A 80 -20.13 2.20 7.22
N GLY A 81 -19.85 3.28 7.93
CA GLY A 81 -20.04 3.41 9.37
C GLY A 81 -18.80 3.13 10.23
N ALA A 82 -17.62 2.96 9.65
CA ALA A 82 -16.37 2.85 10.41
C ALA A 82 -15.97 4.20 11.02
N GLU A 83 -15.50 4.20 12.27
CA GLU A 83 -14.98 5.40 12.93
C GLU A 83 -13.46 5.46 12.82
N PHE A 84 -12.93 6.55 12.28
CA PHE A 84 -11.49 6.80 12.21
C PHE A 84 -11.07 7.88 13.21
N ARG A 85 -10.06 7.56 14.03
CA ARG A 85 -9.42 8.51 14.94
C ARG A 85 -7.95 8.66 14.60
N PHE A 86 -7.66 9.57 13.68
CA PHE A 86 -6.28 9.95 13.37
C PHE A 86 -5.59 10.61 14.56
N ASN A 87 -4.26 10.71 14.48
CA ASN A 87 -3.41 11.26 15.54
C ASN A 87 -3.61 10.59 16.93
N THR A 88 -4.05 9.34 16.92
CA THR A 88 -4.24 8.48 18.09
C THR A 88 -3.32 7.29 17.98
N GLU A 89 -2.53 7.05 19.02
CA GLU A 89 -1.46 6.05 19.03
C GLU A 89 -1.78 4.92 20.00
N PHE A 90 -1.57 3.67 19.58
CA PHE A 90 -1.64 2.52 20.47
C PHE A 90 -0.49 2.52 21.48
N VAL A 91 -0.79 2.26 22.75
CA VAL A 91 0.21 2.21 23.83
C VAL A 91 0.36 0.81 24.40
N ALA A 92 -0.75 0.16 24.74
CA ALA A 92 -0.75 -1.17 25.36
C ALA A 92 -2.12 -1.84 25.21
N GLN A 93 -2.16 -3.16 25.37
CA GLN A 93 -3.40 -3.92 25.48
C GLN A 93 -3.34 -4.85 26.70
N GLU A 94 -4.51 -5.14 27.25
CA GLU A 94 -4.68 -6.12 28.32
C GLU A 94 -6.02 -6.85 28.15
N PRO A 95 -6.06 -8.17 28.39
CA PRO A 95 -7.32 -8.88 28.48
C PRO A 95 -8.07 -8.44 29.74
N ILE A 96 -9.40 -8.35 29.64
CA ILE A 96 -10.29 -8.04 30.75
C ILE A 96 -11.43 -9.06 30.83
N ASP A 97 -12.17 -9.04 31.93
CA ASP A 97 -13.26 -9.97 32.19
C ASP A 97 -14.30 -10.01 31.05
N GLY A 98 -14.79 -11.23 30.80
CA GLY A 98 -15.74 -11.52 29.72
C GLY A 98 -15.10 -11.68 28.34
N GLY A 99 -13.79 -11.96 28.27
CA GLY A 99 -13.08 -12.23 27.02
C GLY A 99 -12.92 -11.00 26.12
N ARG A 100 -12.94 -9.80 26.71
CA ARG A 100 -12.74 -8.53 26.01
C ARG A 100 -11.30 -8.06 26.14
N ILE A 101 -10.92 -7.13 25.29
CA ILE A 101 -9.62 -6.47 25.30
C ILE A 101 -9.84 -5.01 25.69
N ARG A 102 -9.00 -4.50 26.60
CA ARG A 102 -8.84 -3.08 26.84
C ARG A 102 -7.56 -2.62 26.14
N ALA A 103 -7.71 -1.80 25.10
CA ALA A 103 -6.59 -1.11 24.48
C ALA A 103 -6.43 0.27 25.13
N THR A 104 -5.22 0.60 25.56
CA THR A 104 -4.84 1.96 25.95
C THR A 104 -4.28 2.68 24.74
N VAL A 105 -4.86 3.83 24.44
CA VAL A 105 -4.45 4.69 23.33
C VAL A 105 -4.13 6.09 23.84
N ARG A 106 -3.30 6.82 23.11
CA ARG A 106 -2.88 8.20 23.43
C ARG A 106 -3.26 9.13 22.29
N ASN A 107 -3.95 10.22 22.61
CA ASN A 107 -4.06 11.34 21.69
C ASN A 107 -2.70 12.04 21.61
N ARG A 108 -2.09 12.10 20.43
CA ARG A 108 -0.75 12.66 20.27
C ARG A 108 -0.72 14.20 20.33
N ALA A 109 -1.83 14.87 20.06
CA ALA A 109 -1.92 16.33 20.17
C ALA A 109 -1.99 16.78 21.63
N SER A 110 -2.82 16.15 22.46
CA SER A 110 -2.98 16.54 23.88
C SER A 110 -2.07 15.77 24.83
N GLY A 111 -1.64 14.56 24.46
CA GLY A 111 -0.91 13.64 25.33
C GLY A 111 -1.81 12.77 26.20
N ASP A 112 -3.12 13.01 26.22
CA ASP A 112 -4.07 12.29 27.06
C ASP A 112 -4.20 10.83 26.65
N LYS A 113 -4.31 9.96 27.65
CA LYS A 113 -4.56 8.53 27.46
C LYS A 113 -6.01 8.20 27.78
N PHE A 114 -6.58 7.31 26.98
CA PHE A 114 -7.91 6.77 27.21
C PHE A 114 -7.99 5.31 26.78
N HIS A 115 -9.10 4.65 27.11
CA HIS A 115 -9.30 3.23 26.87
C HIS A 115 -10.36 2.99 25.79
N VAL A 116 -10.10 2.00 24.95
CA VAL A 116 -11.05 1.45 23.98
C VAL A 116 -11.30 -0.01 24.35
N LEU A 117 -12.56 -0.38 24.55
CA LEU A 117 -12.97 -1.75 24.84
C LEU A 117 -13.45 -2.42 23.56
N SER A 118 -12.91 -3.58 23.24
CA SER A 118 -13.29 -4.34 22.05
C SER A 118 -13.33 -5.85 22.33
N ARG A 119 -13.99 -6.60 21.45
CA ARG A 119 -13.92 -8.08 21.46
C ARG A 119 -12.64 -8.59 20.81
N TYR A 120 -12.13 -7.85 19.82
CA TYR A 120 -10.94 -8.18 19.06
C TYR A 120 -10.10 -6.91 18.84
N LEU A 121 -8.79 -7.09 18.73
CA LEU A 121 -7.86 -6.05 18.33
C LEU A 121 -7.09 -6.55 17.10
N LEU A 122 -7.13 -5.78 16.02
CA LEU A 122 -6.44 -6.09 14.77
C LEU A 122 -5.17 -5.23 14.69
N GLY A 123 -4.00 -5.86 14.60
CA GLY A 123 -2.72 -5.19 14.44
C GLY A 123 -2.42 -4.87 12.98
N CYS A 124 -2.80 -3.66 12.53
CA CYS A 124 -2.56 -3.16 11.16
C CYS A 124 -1.60 -1.96 11.14
N ASP A 125 -0.66 -1.91 12.09
CA ASP A 125 0.25 -0.78 12.38
C ASP A 125 1.65 -0.92 11.74
N GLY A 126 1.79 -1.77 10.73
CA GLY A 126 2.96 -1.84 9.85
C GLY A 126 4.16 -2.62 10.42
N ALA A 127 5.32 -2.47 9.76
CA ALA A 127 6.49 -3.33 9.97
C ALA A 127 7.09 -3.32 11.39
N ARG A 128 6.85 -2.26 12.17
CA ARG A 128 7.27 -2.14 13.58
C ARG A 128 6.06 -2.11 14.50
N SER A 129 5.14 -3.05 14.27
CA SER A 129 3.87 -3.16 14.96
C SER A 129 4.05 -3.20 16.48
N ALA A 130 3.54 -2.17 17.16
CA ALA A 130 3.46 -2.10 18.61
C ALA A 130 2.39 -3.05 19.15
N VAL A 131 1.30 -3.27 18.38
CA VAL A 131 0.27 -4.25 18.72
C VAL A 131 0.89 -5.65 18.76
N PHE A 132 1.63 -6.05 17.72
CA PHE A 132 2.26 -7.36 17.67
C PHE A 132 3.31 -7.51 18.78
N ALA A 133 4.19 -6.52 18.96
CA ALA A 133 5.21 -6.54 20.01
C ALA A 133 4.60 -6.74 21.41
N SER A 134 3.42 -6.17 21.68
CA SER A 134 2.73 -6.32 22.97
C SER A 134 2.25 -7.76 23.27
N THR A 135 2.20 -8.64 22.28
CA THR A 135 1.81 -10.06 22.48
C THR A 135 2.96 -10.92 23.01
N GLY A 136 4.20 -10.40 22.99
CA GLY A 136 5.40 -11.16 23.36
C GLY A 136 5.78 -12.26 22.36
N ILE A 137 5.10 -12.35 21.21
CA ILE A 137 5.43 -13.32 20.16
C ILE A 137 6.72 -12.85 19.46
N PRO A 138 7.79 -13.68 19.44
CA PRO A 138 9.04 -13.30 18.81
C PRO A 138 8.91 -13.32 17.28
N ILE A 139 9.44 -12.28 16.63
CA ILE A 139 9.63 -12.26 15.18
C ILE A 139 10.99 -12.87 14.87
N ILE A 140 10.99 -13.90 14.02
CA ILE A 140 12.23 -14.50 13.50
C ILE A 140 12.53 -13.87 12.14
N GLY A 141 13.55 -13.04 12.08
CA GLY A 141 13.97 -12.37 10.86
C GLY A 141 15.11 -11.39 11.10
N LYS A 142 15.69 -10.87 10.03
CA LYS A 142 16.71 -9.82 10.08
C LYS A 142 16.38 -8.73 9.07
N GLN A 143 16.70 -7.49 9.43
CA GLN A 143 16.68 -6.39 8.46
C GLN A 143 17.80 -6.61 7.44
N LEU A 144 17.45 -6.60 6.16
CA LEU A 144 18.40 -6.89 5.09
C LEU A 144 19.04 -5.61 4.54
N ASN A 145 18.22 -4.60 4.24
CA ASN A 145 18.64 -3.38 3.55
C ASN A 145 17.98 -2.13 4.14
N ASN A 146 18.56 -0.98 3.81
CA ASN A 146 17.95 0.34 3.98
C ASN A 146 17.70 0.94 2.60
N ALA A 147 16.63 1.72 2.48
CA ALA A 147 16.32 2.49 1.28
C ALA A 147 16.21 3.97 1.66
N PHE A 148 16.72 4.84 0.79
CA PHE A 148 16.52 6.27 0.85
C PHE A 148 15.76 6.70 -0.41
N ASN A 149 14.54 7.21 -0.22
CA ASN A 149 13.65 7.57 -1.30
C ASN A 149 13.61 9.10 -1.43
N VAL A 150 13.68 9.61 -2.66
CA VAL A 150 13.51 11.02 -2.99
C VAL A 150 12.32 11.16 -3.92
N HIS A 151 11.38 12.03 -3.56
CA HIS A 151 10.29 12.41 -4.45
C HIS A 151 10.67 13.66 -5.22
N ILE A 152 10.61 13.60 -6.55
CA ILE A 152 11.00 14.68 -7.46
C ILE A 152 9.89 14.87 -8.48
N GLU A 153 9.53 16.13 -8.74
CA GLU A 153 8.63 16.52 -9.83
C GLU A 153 9.48 17.16 -10.95
N SER A 154 9.44 16.58 -12.15
CA SER A 154 10.18 17.07 -13.32
C SER A 154 9.58 16.52 -14.61
N ASP A 155 9.60 17.31 -15.69
CA ASP A 155 9.19 16.82 -17.00
C ASP A 155 10.30 15.98 -17.65
N LEU A 156 10.11 14.67 -17.59
CA LEU A 156 10.99 13.68 -18.18
C LEU A 156 10.34 12.94 -19.36
N SER A 157 9.22 13.45 -19.88
CA SER A 157 8.37 12.77 -20.86
C SER A 157 9.15 12.28 -22.08
N ASN A 158 10.14 13.05 -22.54
CA ASN A 158 10.96 12.69 -23.70
C ASN A 158 11.81 11.44 -23.50
N TYR A 159 12.13 11.05 -22.26
CA TYR A 159 12.91 9.85 -21.95
C TYR A 159 12.07 8.58 -21.81
N PHE A 160 10.76 8.72 -21.59
CA PHE A 160 9.84 7.61 -21.36
C PHE A 160 8.93 7.28 -22.55
N LYS A 161 8.72 8.20 -23.50
CA LYS A 161 7.87 7.96 -24.70
C LYS A 161 8.21 6.67 -25.45
N ALA A 162 9.49 6.38 -25.65
CA ALA A 162 9.95 5.18 -26.36
C ALA A 162 10.02 3.91 -25.49
N ARG A 163 9.77 4.06 -24.18
CA ARG A 163 9.96 3.02 -23.17
C ARG A 163 9.08 3.29 -21.94
N PRO A 164 7.74 3.23 -22.09
CA PRO A 164 6.85 3.42 -20.96
C PRO A 164 7.10 2.31 -19.93
N GLY A 165 7.35 2.69 -18.68
CA GLY A 165 7.71 1.73 -17.64
C GLY A 165 8.51 2.31 -16.49
N GLY A 166 8.89 1.40 -15.58
CA GLY A 166 9.77 1.69 -14.46
C GLY A 166 11.25 1.67 -14.82
N LEU A 167 12.04 2.36 -14.01
CA LEU A 167 13.51 2.35 -14.07
C LEU A 167 14.06 1.45 -12.95
N SER A 168 15.18 0.78 -13.21
CA SER A 168 15.93 -0.01 -12.22
C SER A 168 17.42 0.20 -12.33
#